data_AF-A0A396JFD1-F1
#
_entry.id   AF-A0A396JFD1-F1
#
_cell.length_a   1.000
_cell.length_b   1.000
_cell.length_c   1.000
_cell.angle_alpha   90.00
_cell.angle_beta   90.00
_cell.angle_gamma   90.00
#
_symmetry.space_group_name_H-M   'P 1'
#
loop_
_entity.id
_entity.type
_entity.pdbx_description
1 polymer ?
#
loop_
_entity_poly.entity_id
_entity_poly.type
_entity_poly.pdbx_seq_one_letter_code
_entity_poly.pdbx_strand_id
1 'polypeptide(L)'
;MGLRSKTKLEAFALIAEDLKFVASQFRRLHSKQLRHKFRFYSHQWRTWAACFIQAAWRRHKKRKEAAELRAKESLVAASEAENEIAKKYGKGFVVYGTRVARSTRKGVNMHSGTNSGVVSSLQKPTEPDFSDE
;
A
#
# COMPACT_ATOMS: atom_id res chain seq x y z
N MET A 1 20.99 36.03 7.78
CA MET A 1 20.09 35.99 8.96
C MET A 1 20.90 35.53 10.16
N GLY A 2 20.68 36.10 11.34
CA GLY A 2 21.34 35.68 12.59
C GLY A 2 20.37 34.96 13.53
N LEU A 3 20.83 33.90 14.19
CA LEU A 3 20.12 33.23 15.28
C LEU A 3 20.23 34.05 16.57
N ARG A 4 19.17 34.08 17.37
CA ARG A 4 19.15 34.67 18.72
C ARG A 4 18.38 33.78 19.67
N SER A 5 18.97 33.45 20.82
CA SER A 5 18.27 32.78 21.91
C SER A 5 17.33 33.75 22.64
N LYS A 6 16.32 33.21 23.32
CA LYS A 6 15.38 33.96 24.17
C LYS A 6 15.66 33.80 25.67
N THR A 7 16.56 32.88 26.02
CA THR A 7 16.89 32.44 27.38
C THR A 7 18.38 32.16 27.49
N LYS A 8 18.90 32.01 28.72
CA LYS A 8 20.26 31.52 28.93
C LYS A 8 20.33 30.06 28.47
N LEU A 9 21.23 29.78 27.52
CA LEU A 9 21.48 28.46 26.96
C LEU A 9 22.99 28.20 26.99
N GLU A 10 23.37 26.97 27.32
CA GLU A 10 24.70 26.45 27.04
C GLU A 10 24.63 25.68 25.72
N ALA A 11 25.61 25.88 24.85
CA ALA A 11 25.64 25.31 23.51
C ALA A 11 27.04 24.79 23.20
N PHE A 12 27.09 23.57 22.64
CA PHE A 12 28.30 22.99 22.10
C PHE A 12 28.35 23.29 20.60
N ALA A 13 29.45 23.87 20.14
CA ALA A 13 29.73 23.99 18.71
C ALA A 13 30.55 22.78 18.27
N LEU A 14 30.08 22.09 17.25
CA LEU A 14 30.83 21.06 16.52
C LEU A 14 31.20 21.64 15.17
N ILE A 15 32.47 21.54 14.78
CA ILE A 15 32.91 21.90 13.44
C ILE A 15 32.52 20.75 12.49
N ALA A 16 32.52 20.98 11.17
CA ALA A 16 32.14 19.97 10.18
C ALA A 16 32.99 18.69 10.29
N GLU A 17 34.28 18.82 10.63
CA GLU A 17 35.19 17.72 10.89
C GLU A 17 34.80 16.93 12.15
N ASP A 18 34.45 17.61 13.25
CA ASP A 18 34.02 16.94 14.49
C ASP A 18 32.71 16.19 14.30
N LEU A 19 31.75 16.81 13.61
CA LEU A 19 30.49 16.17 13.26
C LEU A 19 30.76 14.96 12.38
N LYS A 20 31.67 15.05 11.40
CA LYS A 20 32.05 13.93 10.53
C LYS A 20 32.81 12.84 11.28
N PHE A 21 33.60 13.18 12.29
CA PHE A 21 34.31 12.23 13.16
C PHE A 21 33.34 11.47 14.07
N VAL A 22 32.49 12.19 14.82
CA VAL A 22 31.44 11.63 15.69
C VAL A 22 30.43 10.85 14.87
N ALA A 23 30.06 11.38 13.70
CA ALA A 23 29.32 10.63 12.71
C ALA A 23 30.09 9.34 12.46
N SER A 24 31.36 9.38 12.00
CA SER A 24 32.23 8.23 11.68
C SER A 24 32.56 7.25 12.82
N GLN A 25 31.70 7.13 13.83
CA GLN A 25 31.67 6.08 14.85
C GLN A 25 30.26 5.40 15.01
N PHE A 26 29.28 5.65 14.10
CA PHE A 26 27.84 5.21 13.93
C PHE A 26 27.36 4.15 12.83
N ARG A 27 28.05 3.91 11.69
CA ARG A 27 27.72 3.30 10.35
C ARG A 27 27.34 1.85 10.32
N ARG A 28 27.86 1.05 11.25
CA ARG A 28 27.53 -0.38 11.32
C ARG A 28 26.50 -0.61 12.41
N LEU A 29 25.49 0.26 12.35
CA LEU A 29 24.11 0.11 12.85
C LEU A 29 23.36 -1.15 12.33
N HIS A 30 24.09 -2.18 11.89
CA HIS A 30 23.63 -3.53 11.57
C HIS A 30 23.32 -4.39 12.79
N SER A 31 23.69 -3.96 14.02
CA SER A 31 23.30 -4.66 15.25
C SER A 31 21.81 -5.01 15.19
N LYS A 32 21.49 -6.32 15.31
CA LYS A 32 20.09 -6.80 15.31
C LYS A 32 19.29 -6.07 16.40
N GLN A 33 19.93 -5.75 17.51
CA GLN A 33 19.32 -5.06 18.65
C GLN A 33 19.01 -3.59 18.36
N LEU A 34 19.92 -2.81 17.75
CA LEU A 34 19.60 -1.42 17.40
C LEU A 34 18.58 -1.33 16.25
N ARG A 35 18.67 -2.18 15.22
CA ARG A 35 17.64 -2.24 14.17
C ARG A 35 16.26 -2.60 14.73
N HIS A 36 16.20 -3.56 15.66
CA HIS A 36 14.97 -3.87 16.39
C HIS A 36 14.50 -2.66 17.21
N LYS A 37 15.41 -1.99 17.94
CA LYS A 37 15.07 -0.82 18.77
C LYS A 37 14.51 0.34 17.95
N PHE A 38 15.13 0.69 16.82
CA PHE A 38 14.59 1.71 15.91
C PHE A 38 13.27 1.28 15.29
N ARG A 39 13.17 0.06 14.77
CA ARG A 39 11.96 -0.43 14.08
C ARG A 39 10.73 -0.55 15.00
N PHE A 40 10.92 -0.87 16.29
CA PHE A 40 9.83 -1.01 17.26
C PHE A 40 9.57 0.26 18.09
N TYR A 41 10.59 1.01 18.52
CA TYR A 41 10.39 2.15 19.42
C TYR A 41 10.33 3.50 18.70
N SER A 42 10.91 3.66 17.49
CA SER A 42 10.78 4.92 16.74
C SER A 42 9.31 5.22 16.42
N HIS A 43 8.89 6.44 16.72
CA HIS A 43 7.51 6.87 16.49
C HIS A 43 7.21 7.01 15.00
N GLN A 44 8.15 7.55 14.21
CA GLN A 44 8.03 7.70 12.76
C GLN A 44 7.83 6.35 12.05
N TRP A 45 8.62 5.34 12.42
CA TRP A 45 8.51 3.99 11.85
C TRP A 45 7.19 3.30 12.18
N ARG A 46 6.70 3.45 13.43
CA ARG A 46 5.38 2.95 13.84
C ARG A 46 4.26 3.62 13.04
N THR A 47 4.30 4.94 12.88
CA THR A 47 3.31 5.68 12.09
C THR A 47 3.32 5.25 10.62
N TRP A 48 4.48 5.16 9.98
CA TRP A 48 4.56 4.70 8.58
C TRP A 48 4.02 3.27 8.42
N ALA A 49 4.38 2.34 9.31
CA ALA A 49 3.87 0.97 9.28
C ALA A 49 2.34 0.91 9.45
N ALA A 50 1.77 1.70 10.36
CA ALA A 50 0.32 1.82 10.54
C ALA A 50 -0.36 2.37 9.28
N CYS A 51 0.17 3.45 8.69
CA CYS A 51 -0.35 4.03 7.44
C CYS A 51 -0.30 3.02 6.28
N PHE A 52 0.78 2.23 6.17
CA PHE A 52 0.94 1.20 5.14
C PHE A 52 -0.11 0.08 5.29
N ILE A 53 -0.29 -0.45 6.50
CA ILE A 53 -1.31 -1.49 6.80
C ILE A 53 -2.72 -0.94 6.52
N GLN A 54 -3.02 0.28 6.96
CA GLN A 54 -4.33 0.91 6.68
C GLN A 54 -4.57 1.12 5.18
N ALA A 55 -3.56 1.54 4.41
CA ALA A 55 -3.67 1.70 2.97
C ALA A 55 -3.93 0.35 2.27
N ALA A 56 -3.24 -0.71 2.69
CA ALA A 56 -3.48 -2.07 2.21
C ALA A 56 -4.90 -2.55 2.54
N TRP A 57 -5.40 -2.30 3.76
CA TRP A 57 -6.76 -2.64 4.16
C TRP A 57 -7.83 -1.87 3.37
N ARG A 58 -7.68 -0.55 3.17
CA ARG A 58 -8.60 0.26 2.35
C ARG A 58 -8.66 -0.27 0.90
N ARG A 59 -7.51 -0.66 0.33
CA ARG A 59 -7.44 -1.32 -1.00
C ARG A 59 -8.07 -2.71 -1.02
N HIS A 60 -7.98 -3.48 0.07
CA HIS A 60 -8.66 -4.77 0.19
C HIS A 60 -10.19 -4.58 0.25
N LYS A 61 -10.68 -3.71 1.15
CA LYS A 61 -12.11 -3.41 1.29
C LYS A 61 -12.73 -2.91 -0.03
N LYS A 62 -12.12 -1.92 -0.69
CA LYS A 62 -12.59 -1.40 -1.99
C LYS A 62 -12.63 -2.49 -3.08
N ARG A 63 -11.67 -3.42 -3.10
CA ARG A 63 -11.70 -4.57 -4.04
C ARG A 63 -12.80 -5.58 -3.72
N LYS A 64 -13.06 -5.84 -2.43
CA LYS A 64 -14.15 -6.73 -1.99
C LYS A 64 -15.52 -6.16 -2.39
N GLU A 65 -15.78 -4.90 -2.08
CA GLU A 65 -17.02 -4.20 -2.45
C GLU A 65 -17.23 -4.18 -3.97
N ALA A 66 -16.18 -3.89 -4.75
CA ALA A 66 -16.25 -3.89 -6.21
C ALA A 66 -16.36 -5.31 -6.82
N ALA A 67 -16.04 -6.38 -6.08
CA ALA A 67 -16.29 -7.75 -6.49
C ALA A 67 -17.73 -8.18 -6.16
N GLU A 68 -18.24 -7.80 -4.99
CA GLU A 68 -19.63 -8.04 -4.58
C GLU A 68 -20.64 -7.33 -5.48
N LEU A 69 -20.35 -6.10 -5.93
CA LEU A 69 -21.19 -5.39 -6.91
C LEU A 69 -21.22 -6.12 -8.25
N ARG A 70 -20.06 -6.47 -8.82
CA ARG A 70 -20.00 -7.25 -10.08
C ARG A 70 -20.71 -8.60 -9.99
N ALA A 71 -20.64 -9.27 -8.85
CA ALA A 71 -21.37 -10.52 -8.63
C ALA A 71 -22.90 -10.28 -8.72
N LYS A 72 -23.42 -9.24 -8.06
CA LYS A 72 -24.85 -8.87 -8.13
C LYS A 72 -25.27 -8.47 -9.55
N GLU A 73 -24.47 -7.64 -10.23
CA GLU A 73 -24.70 -7.26 -11.64
C GLU A 73 -24.77 -8.50 -12.54
N SER A 74 -23.86 -9.48 -12.34
CA SER A 74 -23.88 -10.71 -13.14
C SER A 74 -25.09 -11.61 -12.88
N LEU A 75 -25.64 -11.61 -11.65
CA LEU A 75 -26.86 -12.34 -11.31
C LEU A 75 -28.11 -11.65 -11.89
N VAL A 76 -28.15 -10.31 -11.90
CA VAL A 76 -29.23 -9.54 -12.53
C VAL A 76 -29.20 -9.75 -14.05
N ALA A 77 -28.05 -9.62 -14.69
CA ALA A 77 -27.92 -9.84 -16.14
C ALA A 77 -28.30 -11.29 -16.54
N ALA A 78 -28.00 -12.28 -15.70
CA ALA A 78 -28.43 -13.67 -15.92
C ALA A 78 -29.95 -13.81 -15.83
N SER A 79 -30.59 -13.23 -14.81
CA SER A 79 -32.05 -13.31 -14.65
C SER A 79 -32.81 -12.49 -15.70
N GLU A 80 -32.25 -11.38 -16.16
CA GLU A 80 -32.77 -10.61 -17.31
C GLU A 80 -32.71 -11.43 -18.60
N ALA A 81 -31.58 -12.11 -18.87
CA ALA A 81 -31.44 -13.01 -20.01
C ALA A 81 -32.45 -14.18 -19.95
N GLU A 82 -32.63 -14.82 -18.78
CA GLU A 82 -33.64 -15.86 -18.58
C GLU A 82 -35.07 -15.33 -18.83
N ASN A 83 -35.39 -14.13 -18.36
CA ASN A 83 -36.69 -13.50 -18.60
C ASN A 83 -36.93 -13.15 -20.07
N GLU A 84 -35.94 -12.63 -20.78
CA GLU A 84 -36.05 -12.36 -22.22
C GLU A 84 -36.21 -13.64 -23.05
N ILE A 85 -35.50 -14.72 -22.70
CA ILE A 85 -35.69 -16.04 -23.31
C ILE A 85 -37.11 -16.55 -23.05
N ALA A 86 -37.60 -16.45 -21.80
CA ALA A 86 -38.96 -16.88 -21.43
C ALA A 86 -40.06 -16.05 -22.10
N LYS A 87 -39.85 -14.75 -22.36
CA LYS A 87 -40.76 -13.92 -23.17
C LYS A 87 -40.75 -14.34 -24.64
N LYS A 88 -39.58 -14.61 -25.21
CA LYS A 88 -39.41 -14.86 -26.65
C LYS A 88 -39.87 -16.25 -27.10
N TYR A 89 -39.71 -17.28 -26.25
CA TYR A 89 -40.04 -18.67 -26.58
C TYR A 89 -41.18 -19.26 -25.72
N GLY A 90 -41.76 -18.46 -24.82
CA GLY A 90 -42.81 -18.89 -23.90
C GLY A 90 -42.29 -19.68 -22.69
N LYS A 91 -43.02 -19.63 -21.58
CA LYS A 91 -42.63 -20.22 -20.28
C LYS A 91 -42.34 -21.73 -20.30
N GLY A 92 -42.72 -22.46 -21.35
CA GLY A 92 -42.47 -23.90 -21.50
C GLY A 92 -41.14 -24.29 -22.16
N PHE A 93 -40.37 -23.35 -22.70
CA PHE A 93 -39.18 -23.66 -23.52
C PHE A 93 -37.84 -23.69 -22.76
N VAL A 94 -37.82 -23.43 -21.45
CA VAL A 94 -36.56 -23.42 -20.66
C VAL A 94 -36.13 -24.85 -20.31
N VAL A 95 -35.66 -25.59 -21.32
CA VAL A 95 -35.01 -26.90 -21.16
C VAL A 95 -33.68 -26.87 -21.93
N TYR A 96 -32.58 -27.04 -21.18
CA TYR A 96 -31.17 -26.99 -21.61
C TYR A 96 -30.59 -25.61 -21.95
N GLY A 97 -29.51 -25.20 -21.25
CA GLY A 97 -28.80 -23.98 -21.64
C GLY A 97 -27.54 -23.51 -20.89
N THR A 98 -27.14 -24.06 -19.74
CA THR A 98 -26.01 -23.49 -18.95
C THR A 98 -24.88 -24.45 -18.59
N ARG A 99 -24.09 -24.86 -19.59
CA ARG A 99 -22.67 -25.21 -19.37
C ARG A 99 -21.79 -24.00 -19.71
N VAL A 100 -21.51 -23.15 -18.72
CA VAL A 100 -20.43 -22.16 -18.86
C VAL A 100 -19.10 -22.84 -18.50
N ALA A 101 -18.28 -23.07 -19.51
CA ALA A 101 -17.01 -23.76 -19.35
C ALA A 101 -15.99 -22.90 -18.58
N ARG A 102 -15.44 -23.48 -17.51
CA ARG A 102 -14.30 -22.93 -16.76
C ARG A 102 -13.03 -23.01 -17.61
N SER A 103 -12.78 -22.00 -18.45
CA SER A 103 -11.59 -21.96 -19.31
C SER A 103 -10.46 -21.13 -18.71
N THR A 104 -9.28 -21.71 -18.73
CA THR A 104 -8.03 -21.18 -18.19
C THR A 104 -7.44 -20.07 -19.06
N ARG A 105 -6.99 -18.98 -18.44
CA ARG A 105 -5.88 -18.17 -18.99
C ARG A 105 -4.79 -18.03 -17.95
N LYS A 106 -3.89 -19.02 -17.94
CA LYS A 106 -2.54 -18.88 -17.39
C LYS A 106 -1.78 -17.99 -18.38
N GLY A 107 -1.62 -16.72 -18.05
CA GLY A 107 -1.07 -15.69 -18.95
C GLY A 107 -0.43 -14.56 -18.16
N VAL A 108 0.84 -14.78 -17.84
CA VAL A 108 1.97 -13.84 -17.95
C VAL A 108 1.72 -12.33 -17.70
N ASN A 109 2.48 -11.81 -16.74
CA ASN A 109 2.77 -10.41 -16.45
C ASN A 109 2.74 -9.47 -17.68
N MET A 110 1.92 -8.43 -17.63
CA MET A 110 2.12 -7.16 -18.35
C MET A 110 1.92 -6.00 -17.38
N HIS A 111 2.91 -5.12 -17.32
CA HIS A 111 2.80 -3.81 -16.68
C HIS A 111 2.14 -2.80 -17.63
N SER A 112 1.79 -1.61 -17.10
CA SER A 112 1.19 -0.45 -17.80
C SER A 112 -0.35 -0.49 -17.95
N GLY A 113 -1.11 0.56 -17.62
CA GLY A 113 -0.68 1.82 -17.00
C GLY A 113 -1.83 2.77 -16.60
N THR A 114 -1.56 3.56 -15.55
CA THR A 114 -2.03 4.94 -15.31
C THR A 114 -3.54 5.27 -15.34
N ASN A 115 -4.10 5.37 -14.12
CA ASN A 115 -4.65 6.62 -13.57
C ASN A 115 -4.33 6.62 -12.07
N SER A 116 -3.23 7.26 -11.64
CA SER A 116 -3.19 8.67 -11.20
C SER A 116 -4.23 8.97 -10.11
N GLY A 117 -3.87 9.27 -8.85
CA GLY A 117 -2.55 9.38 -8.23
C GLY A 117 -2.63 9.34 -6.69
N VAL A 118 -1.66 9.93 -5.99
CA VAL A 118 -1.59 10.18 -4.52
C VAL A 118 -1.13 9.02 -3.61
N VAL A 119 -1.45 7.74 -3.83
CA VAL A 119 -1.13 6.67 -2.83
C VAL A 119 -0.11 5.61 -3.30
N SER A 120 0.61 5.85 -4.39
CA SER A 120 1.85 5.12 -4.71
C SER A 120 3.06 5.63 -3.92
N SER A 121 2.98 6.82 -3.32
CA SER A 121 4.01 7.37 -2.44
C SER A 121 3.53 7.58 -1.00
N LEU A 122 3.19 6.48 -0.32
CA LEU A 122 3.66 6.32 1.06
C LEU A 122 5.14 5.95 0.99
N GLN A 123 5.96 6.88 0.48
CA GLN A 123 7.41 6.78 0.53
C GLN A 123 7.75 6.43 1.97
N LYS A 124 8.56 5.37 2.14
CA LYS A 124 9.23 5.11 3.41
C LYS A 124 9.83 6.46 3.83
N PRO A 125 9.53 7.01 5.02
CA PRO A 125 10.28 8.16 5.49
C PRO A 125 11.75 7.77 5.37
N THR A 126 12.56 8.64 4.75
CA THR A 126 13.96 8.37 4.41
C THR A 126 14.58 7.59 5.55
N GLU A 127 15.09 6.38 5.28
CA GLU A 127 15.67 5.57 6.34
C GLU A 127 16.71 6.48 7.02
N PRO A 128 16.64 6.69 8.35
CA PRO A 128 17.48 7.70 8.97
C PRO A 128 18.92 7.33 8.62
N ASP A 129 19.61 8.24 7.92
CA ASP A 129 20.91 7.87 7.39
C ASP A 129 21.86 7.74 8.58
N PHE A 130 22.41 6.54 8.67
CA PHE A 130 23.12 6.01 9.82
C PHE A 130 24.44 5.43 9.31
N SER A 131 25.06 6.09 8.33
CA SER A 131 26.13 5.53 7.47
C SER A 131 27.55 6.03 7.76
N ASP A 132 27.82 6.63 8.91
CA ASP A 132 29.19 7.04 9.29
C ASP A 132 29.72 6.25 10.51
N GLU A 133 30.84 5.44 10.37
CA GLU A 133 31.76 4.56 11.21
C GLU A 133 33.01 4.29 10.34
#